data_AF-A0A1Y3A252-F1
#
_entry.id   AF-A0A1Y3A252-F1
#
_cell.length_a   1.000
_cell.length_b   1.000
_cell.length_c   1.000
_cell.angle_alpha   90.00
_cell.angle_beta   90.00
_cell.angle_gamma   90.00
#
_symmetry.space_group_name_H-M   'P 1'
#
loop_
_entity.id
_entity.type
_entity.pdbx_description
1 polymer ?
#
loop_
_entity_poly.entity_id
_entity_poly.type
_entity_poly.pdbx_seq_one_letter_code
_entity_poly.pdbx_strand_id
1 'polypeptide(L)'
;MQQEFWLERWELNQIGFHNSQTNRHLKQNWSLLNQPTGSVIFVPFCGKSKDMLWLRDQGYQVIGVELSPLAVEAFFVENELPVVIVQQDKFKVFETDKLRIYCGDFFDLTANDLSTVNAVYDRASLVALPPDMRLDYTMKIRQLLRTETQILLVAFEYLQHEMQGPPFSVHETEVSALYGNWCDIKLLYSEDIYDQEPHFRERGLSRIQEEIYRLSVR
;
A
#
# COMPACT_ATOMS: atom_id res chain seq x y z
N MET A 1 12.74 2.49 8.79
CA MET A 1 11.69 1.53 9.18
C MET A 1 12.19 0.76 10.38
N GLN A 2 11.35 0.54 11.40
CA GLN A 2 11.67 -0.47 12.42
C GLN A 2 11.39 -1.85 11.79
N GLN A 3 12.36 -2.36 11.03
CA GLN A 3 12.21 -3.59 10.25
C GLN A 3 11.88 -4.78 11.15
N GLU A 4 12.57 -4.87 12.28
CA GLU A 4 12.41 -5.94 13.27
C GLU A 4 10.98 -5.98 13.83
N PHE A 5 10.37 -4.83 14.09
CA PHE A 5 8.99 -4.75 14.57
C PHE A 5 7.99 -5.40 13.60
N TRP A 6 8.17 -5.19 12.30
CA TRP A 6 7.27 -5.77 11.29
C TRP A 6 7.54 -7.25 11.06
N LEU A 7 8.81 -7.66 11.04
CA LEU A 7 9.19 -9.07 10.95
C LEU A 7 8.64 -9.87 12.14
N GLU A 8 8.81 -9.36 13.37
CA GLU A 8 8.30 -9.98 14.59
C GLU A 8 6.77 -10.14 14.55
N ARG A 9 6.03 -9.15 14.04
CA ARG A 9 4.57 -9.28 13.89
C ARG A 9 4.16 -10.41 12.96
N TRP A 10 4.91 -10.65 11.87
CA TRP A 10 4.65 -11.78 10.99
C TRP A 10 5.00 -13.11 11.65
N GLU A 11 6.13 -13.18 12.36
CA GLU A 11 6.56 -14.37 13.11
C GLU A 11 5.57 -14.75 14.21
N LEU A 12 5.04 -13.75 14.94
CA LEU A 12 4.05 -13.93 16.01
C LEU A 12 2.60 -13.99 15.49
N ASN A 13 2.38 -13.99 14.17
CA ASN A 13 1.06 -13.97 13.52
C ASN A 13 0.13 -12.83 14.03
N GLN A 14 0.70 -11.69 14.40
CA GLN A 14 -0.01 -10.48 14.85
C GLN A 14 -0.45 -9.61 13.66
N ILE A 15 -1.15 -10.23 12.70
CA ILE A 15 -1.46 -9.68 11.38
C ILE A 15 -2.88 -9.12 11.28
N GLY A 16 -3.38 -8.46 12.34
CA GLY A 16 -4.75 -7.88 12.38
C GLY A 16 -5.03 -6.82 11.30
N PHE A 17 -3.99 -6.35 10.60
CA PHE A 17 -4.08 -5.45 9.44
C PHE A 17 -4.40 -6.18 8.12
N HIS A 18 -4.24 -7.50 8.07
CA HIS A 18 -4.53 -8.31 6.89
C HIS A 18 -6.05 -8.45 6.73
N ASN A 19 -6.55 -8.05 5.55
CA ASN A 19 -7.93 -8.32 5.16
C ASN A 19 -7.97 -9.57 4.28
N SER A 20 -8.81 -10.54 4.65
CA SER A 20 -9.03 -11.77 3.88
C SER A 20 -9.82 -11.52 2.58
N GLN A 21 -10.43 -10.35 2.45
CA GLN A 21 -11.16 -9.91 1.27
C GLN A 21 -10.47 -8.70 0.61
N THR A 22 -10.72 -8.53 -0.69
CA THR A 22 -10.33 -7.31 -1.41
C THR A 22 -11.00 -6.09 -0.78
N ASN A 23 -10.25 -5.01 -0.60
CA ASN A 23 -10.74 -3.75 -0.09
C ASN A 23 -11.89 -3.21 -0.97
N ARG A 24 -13.01 -2.84 -0.35
CA ARG A 24 -14.19 -2.32 -1.06
C ARG A 24 -13.92 -1.00 -1.79
N HIS A 25 -13.11 -0.13 -1.19
CA HIS A 25 -12.81 1.20 -1.74
C HIS A 25 -11.88 1.11 -2.94
N LEU A 26 -11.00 0.11 -3.00
CA LEU A 26 -10.27 -0.21 -4.22
C LEU A 26 -11.26 -0.47 -5.37
N LYS A 27 -12.20 -1.41 -5.20
CA LYS A 27 -13.18 -1.74 -6.25
C LYS A 27 -14.03 -0.56 -6.69
N GLN A 28 -14.41 0.30 -5.75
CA GLN A 28 -15.26 1.47 -6.02
C GLN A 28 -14.51 2.60 -6.74
N ASN A 29 -13.24 2.83 -6.40
CA ASN A 29 -12.53 4.04 -6.81
C ASN A 29 -11.47 3.79 -7.89
N TRP A 30 -11.04 2.55 -8.14
CA TRP A 30 -9.92 2.27 -9.06
C TRP A 30 -10.16 2.79 -10.49
N SER A 31 -11.40 2.67 -10.98
CA SER A 31 -11.78 3.14 -12.33
C SER A 31 -11.55 4.64 -12.51
N LEU A 32 -11.56 5.44 -11.43
CA LEU A 32 -11.31 6.88 -11.45
C LEU A 32 -9.85 7.26 -11.77
N LEU A 33 -8.94 6.28 -11.74
CA LEU A 33 -7.56 6.43 -12.22
C LEU A 33 -7.42 6.29 -13.74
N ASN A 34 -8.47 5.82 -14.44
CA ASN A 34 -8.50 5.63 -15.90
C ASN A 34 -7.29 4.86 -16.46
N GLN A 35 -6.80 3.84 -15.74
CA GLN A 35 -5.65 3.04 -16.18
C GLN A 35 -6.06 2.04 -17.27
N PRO A 36 -5.39 2.06 -18.44
CA PRO A 36 -5.62 1.06 -19.49
C PRO A 36 -5.33 -0.37 -19.01
N THR A 37 -6.03 -1.34 -19.58
CA THR A 37 -5.69 -2.76 -19.37
C THR A 37 -4.23 -3.02 -19.77
N GLY A 38 -3.53 -3.83 -18.98
CA GLY A 38 -2.10 -4.08 -19.15
C GLY A 38 -1.18 -3.05 -18.48
N SER A 39 -1.72 -1.96 -17.90
CA SER A 39 -0.96 -1.06 -17.04
C SER A 39 -0.30 -1.80 -15.87
N VAL A 40 0.86 -1.29 -15.45
CA VAL A 40 1.66 -1.84 -14.35
C VAL A 40 1.36 -1.08 -13.07
N ILE A 41 0.92 -1.79 -12.04
CA ILE A 41 0.46 -1.25 -10.77
C ILE A 41 1.42 -1.64 -9.67
N PHE A 42 1.91 -0.66 -8.93
CA PHE A 42 2.79 -0.87 -7.79
C PHE A 42 2.02 -0.86 -6.46
N VAL A 43 2.32 -1.79 -5.56
CA VAL A 43 1.71 -1.92 -4.24
C VAL A 43 2.83 -1.94 -3.17
N PRO A 44 3.13 -0.80 -2.52
CA PRO A 44 4.15 -0.73 -1.47
C PRO A 44 3.69 -1.46 -0.20
N PHE A 45 4.61 -2.14 0.49
CA PHE A 45 4.34 -2.88 1.73
C PHE A 45 3.16 -3.84 1.58
N CYS A 46 3.17 -4.63 0.49
CA CYS A 46 1.98 -5.34 0.05
C CYS A 46 1.54 -6.48 0.98
N GLY A 47 2.41 -6.94 1.89
CA GLY A 47 2.16 -8.11 2.72
C GLY A 47 1.68 -9.29 1.89
N LYS A 48 0.49 -9.79 2.23
CA LYS A 48 -0.23 -10.81 1.46
C LYS A 48 -1.58 -10.31 0.93
N SER A 49 -1.66 -9.03 0.54
CA SER A 49 -2.94 -8.40 0.16
C SER A 49 -3.63 -9.10 -1.02
N LYS A 50 -4.90 -9.48 -0.84
CA LYS A 50 -5.78 -9.99 -1.91
C LYS A 50 -6.13 -8.92 -2.94
N ASP A 51 -5.83 -7.64 -2.66
CA ASP A 51 -6.00 -6.53 -3.61
C ASP A 51 -5.12 -6.71 -4.85
N MET A 52 -3.92 -7.29 -4.68
CA MET A 52 -3.03 -7.59 -5.81
C MET A 52 -3.66 -8.59 -6.79
N LEU A 53 -4.41 -9.58 -6.28
CA LEU A 53 -5.11 -10.55 -7.12
C LEU A 53 -6.26 -9.89 -7.87
N TRP A 54 -7.03 -9.04 -7.19
CA TRP A 54 -8.11 -8.32 -7.83
C TRP A 54 -7.60 -7.42 -8.97
N LEU A 55 -6.52 -6.68 -8.74
CA LEU A 55 -5.86 -5.86 -9.77
C LEU A 55 -5.39 -6.72 -10.95
N ARG A 56 -4.75 -7.86 -10.68
CA ARG A 56 -4.35 -8.81 -11.72
C ARG A 56 -5.55 -9.31 -12.53
N ASP A 57 -6.65 -9.65 -11.86
CA ASP A 57 -7.88 -10.15 -12.50
C ASP A 57 -8.60 -9.07 -13.32
N GLN A 58 -8.39 -7.79 -13.03
CA GLN A 58 -8.81 -6.67 -13.90
C GLN A 58 -7.93 -6.53 -15.16
N GLY A 59 -6.92 -7.38 -15.33
CA GLY A 59 -6.03 -7.39 -16.49
C GLY A 59 -4.81 -6.49 -16.36
N TYR A 60 -4.48 -6.04 -15.15
CA TYR A 60 -3.26 -5.29 -14.87
C TYR A 60 -2.07 -6.22 -14.59
N GLN A 61 -0.86 -5.66 -14.73
CA GLN A 61 0.35 -6.27 -14.17
C GLN A 61 0.58 -5.67 -12.79
N VAL A 62 0.99 -6.48 -11.82
CA VAL A 62 1.13 -6.05 -10.42
C VAL A 62 2.55 -6.27 -9.93
N ILE A 63 3.12 -5.23 -9.33
CA ILE A 63 4.41 -5.27 -8.66
C ILE A 63 4.19 -4.93 -7.19
N GLY A 64 4.52 -5.84 -6.28
CA GLY A 64 4.54 -5.60 -4.85
C GLY A 64 5.98 -5.51 -4.32
N VAL A 65 6.14 -4.89 -3.17
CA VAL A 65 7.34 -5.04 -2.34
C VAL A 65 6.94 -5.29 -0.89
N GLU A 66 7.58 -6.26 -0.28
CA GLU A 66 7.31 -6.69 1.08
C GLU A 66 8.61 -7.12 1.75
N LEU A 67 8.80 -6.69 3.00
CA LEU A 67 9.99 -6.99 3.76
C LEU A 67 10.00 -8.45 4.24
N SER A 68 8.85 -8.95 4.68
CA SER A 68 8.71 -10.24 5.35
C SER A 68 8.66 -11.41 4.36
N PRO A 69 9.64 -12.33 4.37
CA PRO A 69 9.59 -13.53 3.54
C PRO A 69 8.38 -14.41 3.88
N LEU A 70 7.97 -14.45 5.16
CA LEU A 70 6.78 -15.19 5.60
C LEU A 70 5.51 -14.66 4.94
N ALA A 71 5.37 -13.34 4.81
CA ALA A 71 4.22 -12.72 4.16
C ALA A 71 4.16 -13.07 2.67
N VAL A 72 5.29 -12.96 1.98
CA VAL A 72 5.40 -13.26 0.54
C VAL A 72 5.13 -14.74 0.29
N GLU A 73 5.77 -15.64 1.05
CA GLU A 73 5.56 -17.09 0.90
C GLU A 73 4.10 -17.47 1.20
N ALA A 74 3.52 -16.95 2.28
CA ALA A 74 2.12 -17.15 2.60
C ALA A 74 1.19 -16.64 1.48
N PHE A 75 1.49 -15.51 0.84
CA PHE A 75 0.70 -15.00 -0.28
C PHE A 75 0.60 -16.01 -1.43
N PHE A 76 1.71 -16.60 -1.86
CA PHE A 76 1.67 -17.57 -2.96
C PHE A 76 1.02 -18.89 -2.54
N VAL A 77 1.33 -19.39 -1.34
CA VAL A 77 0.78 -20.66 -0.81
C VAL A 77 -0.73 -20.57 -0.59
N GLU A 78 -1.22 -19.55 0.11
CA GLU A 78 -2.65 -19.39 0.45
C GLU A 78 -3.54 -19.11 -0.77
N ASN A 79 -2.94 -18.73 -1.90
CA ASN A 79 -3.64 -18.48 -3.15
C ASN A 79 -3.40 -19.56 -4.21
N GLU A 80 -2.69 -20.64 -3.85
CA GLU A 80 -2.37 -21.75 -4.75
C GLU A 80 -1.73 -21.29 -6.07
N LEU A 81 -0.90 -20.24 -6.00
CA LEU A 81 -0.27 -19.66 -7.18
C LEU A 81 1.04 -20.37 -7.50
N PRO A 82 1.27 -20.79 -8.75
CA PRO A 82 2.60 -21.23 -9.16
C PRO A 82 3.56 -20.05 -9.04
N VAL A 83 4.78 -20.29 -8.58
CA VAL A 83 5.77 -19.22 -8.36
C VAL A 83 7.15 -19.63 -8.84
N VAL A 84 7.79 -18.71 -9.56
CA VAL A 84 9.21 -18.76 -9.89
C VAL A 84 9.93 -17.80 -8.96
N ILE A 85 10.99 -18.28 -8.33
CA ILE A 85 11.77 -17.50 -7.37
C ILE A 85 13.15 -17.23 -7.97
N VAL A 86 13.53 -15.96 -8.06
CA VAL A 86 14.81 -15.51 -8.64
C VAL A 86 15.50 -14.56 -7.69
N GLN A 87 16.81 -14.73 -7.48
CA GLN A 87 17.61 -13.72 -6.81
C GLN A 87 17.90 -12.59 -7.78
N GLN A 88 17.54 -11.35 -7.41
CA GLN A 88 17.84 -10.14 -8.18
C GLN A 88 18.38 -9.06 -7.23
N ASP A 89 19.68 -8.78 -7.35
CA ASP A 89 20.39 -7.84 -6.49
C ASP A 89 20.11 -8.10 -5.00
N LYS A 90 19.51 -7.12 -4.30
CA LYS A 90 19.16 -7.19 -2.88
C LYS A 90 17.84 -7.91 -2.59
N PHE A 91 17.12 -8.35 -3.62
CA PHE A 91 15.79 -8.93 -3.50
C PHE A 91 15.78 -10.41 -3.85
N LYS A 92 14.95 -11.15 -3.12
CA LYS A 92 14.41 -12.43 -3.60
C LYS A 92 13.08 -12.12 -4.28
N VAL A 93 13.01 -12.29 -5.59
CA VAL A 93 11.84 -11.93 -6.39
C VAL A 93 10.98 -13.16 -6.60
N PHE A 94 9.71 -13.06 -6.25
CA PHE A 94 8.70 -14.09 -6.46
C PHE A 94 7.79 -13.65 -7.61
N GLU A 95 7.71 -14.44 -8.67
CA GLU A 95 7.01 -14.08 -9.90
C GLU A 95 6.06 -15.18 -10.37
N THR A 96 4.91 -14.75 -10.86
CA THR A 96 3.90 -15.56 -11.55
C THR A 96 3.26 -14.72 -12.67
N ASP A 97 2.33 -15.29 -13.42
CA ASP A 97 1.67 -14.55 -14.51
C ASP A 97 1.11 -13.21 -14.00
N LYS A 98 1.61 -12.11 -14.61
CA LYS A 98 1.25 -10.71 -14.34
C LYS A 98 1.41 -10.25 -12.88
N LEU A 99 2.13 -10.97 -12.03
CA LEU A 99 2.35 -10.58 -10.64
C LEU A 99 3.78 -10.88 -10.20
N ARG A 100 4.45 -9.85 -9.67
CA ARG A 100 5.80 -9.93 -9.11
C ARG A 100 5.80 -9.33 -7.70
N ILE A 101 6.49 -9.97 -6.76
CA ILE A 101 6.76 -9.40 -5.44
C ILE A 101 8.27 -9.38 -5.20
N TYR A 102 8.82 -8.20 -4.94
CA TYR A 102 10.16 -8.02 -4.42
C TYR A 102 10.16 -8.29 -2.92
N CYS A 103 10.75 -9.40 -2.48
CA CYS A 103 10.95 -9.68 -1.06
C CYS A 103 12.24 -8.99 -0.60
N GLY A 104 12.11 -7.91 0.18
CA GLY A 104 13.23 -7.09 0.67
C GLY A 104 12.79 -5.69 1.10
N ASP A 105 13.75 -4.82 1.38
CA ASP A 105 13.46 -3.45 1.83
C ASP A 105 12.97 -2.57 0.67
N PHE A 106 11.82 -1.91 0.85
CA PHE A 106 11.32 -0.87 -0.04
C PHE A 106 12.35 0.23 -0.35
N PHE A 107 13.16 0.61 0.64
CA PHE A 107 14.17 1.65 0.44
C PHE A 107 15.33 1.22 -0.48
N ASP A 108 15.47 -0.08 -0.75
CA ASP A 108 16.44 -0.62 -1.70
C ASP A 108 15.94 -0.59 -3.15
N LEU A 109 14.65 -0.35 -3.40
CA LEU A 109 14.12 -0.26 -4.77
C LEU A 109 14.78 0.90 -5.53
N THR A 110 14.94 0.74 -6.83
CA THR A 110 15.45 1.78 -7.72
C THR A 110 14.37 2.23 -8.71
N ALA A 111 14.56 3.40 -9.33
CA ALA A 111 13.67 3.86 -10.39
C ALA A 111 13.62 2.89 -11.59
N ASN A 112 14.68 2.10 -11.81
CA ASN A 112 14.71 1.09 -12.86
C ASN A 112 13.74 -0.06 -12.57
N ASP A 113 13.66 -0.50 -11.30
CA ASP A 113 12.75 -1.57 -10.86
C ASP A 113 11.28 -1.21 -11.11
N LEU A 114 10.92 0.07 -11.02
CA LEU A 114 9.57 0.59 -11.19
C LEU A 114 9.38 1.43 -12.48
N SER A 115 10.31 1.34 -13.43
CA SER A 115 10.35 2.21 -14.62
C SER A 115 9.10 2.13 -15.51
N THR A 116 8.37 1.02 -15.47
CA THR A 116 7.15 0.78 -16.26
C THR A 116 5.86 1.08 -15.48
N VAL A 117 5.95 1.44 -14.20
CA VAL A 117 4.78 1.67 -13.35
C VAL A 117 3.93 2.82 -13.92
N ASN A 118 2.62 2.58 -13.93
CA ASN A 118 1.60 3.55 -14.35
C ASN A 118 0.79 4.07 -13.17
N ALA A 119 0.58 3.22 -12.15
CA ALA A 119 -0.14 3.62 -10.96
C ALA A 119 0.39 2.95 -9.69
N VAL A 120 0.13 3.58 -8.55
CA VAL A 120 0.40 3.05 -7.21
C VAL A 120 -0.92 2.87 -6.46
N TYR A 121 -1.06 1.72 -5.79
CA TYR A 121 -2.11 1.51 -4.80
C TYR A 121 -1.48 1.51 -3.40
N ASP A 122 -1.55 2.65 -2.72
CA ASP A 122 -0.99 2.85 -1.37
C ASP A 122 -2.11 2.64 -0.34
N ARG A 123 -2.17 1.42 0.19
CA ARG A 123 -3.14 1.03 1.24
C ARG A 123 -2.41 0.27 2.32
N ALA A 124 -2.60 0.74 3.56
CA ALA A 124 -1.85 0.23 4.71
C ALA A 124 -0.32 0.37 4.55
N SER A 125 0.14 1.33 3.74
CA SER A 125 1.55 1.62 3.54
C SER A 125 1.93 2.94 4.22
N LEU A 126 1.50 4.10 3.70
CA LEU A 126 1.76 5.40 4.35
C LEU A 126 1.25 5.42 5.81
N VAL A 127 0.02 4.98 6.02
CA VAL A 127 -0.63 4.94 7.35
C VAL A 127 -0.01 3.92 8.30
N ALA A 128 0.82 2.99 7.81
CA ALA A 128 1.56 2.06 8.67
C ALA A 128 2.82 2.71 9.27
N LEU A 129 3.25 3.85 8.74
CA LEU A 129 4.46 4.53 9.17
C LEU A 129 4.18 5.57 10.27
N PRO A 130 5.01 5.60 11.32
CA PRO A 130 5.06 6.72 12.26
C PRO A 130 5.32 8.06 11.55
N PRO A 131 4.87 9.20 12.10
CA PRO A 131 4.96 10.50 11.44
C PRO A 131 6.37 10.91 10.99
N ASP A 132 7.40 10.60 11.78
CA ASP A 132 8.80 10.93 11.51
C ASP A 132 9.39 10.18 10.30
N MET A 133 8.79 9.06 9.90
CA MET A 133 9.26 8.27 8.76
C MET A 133 8.52 8.58 7.44
N ARG A 134 7.40 9.31 7.49
CA ARG A 134 6.55 9.52 6.30
C ARG A 134 7.22 10.38 5.24
N LEU A 135 8.02 11.36 5.66
CA LEU A 135 8.76 12.21 4.73
C LEU A 135 9.77 11.38 3.90
N ASP A 136 10.54 10.49 4.55
CA ASP A 136 11.48 9.62 3.85
C ASP A 136 10.77 8.66 2.89
N TYR A 137 9.63 8.12 3.32
CA TYR A 137 8.79 7.28 2.47
C TYR A 137 8.29 8.03 1.22
N THR A 138 7.73 9.23 1.37
CA THR A 138 7.20 9.98 0.22
C THR A 138 8.30 10.49 -0.69
N MET A 139 9.46 10.88 -0.13
CA MET A 139 10.65 11.19 -0.93
C MET A 139 11.11 9.97 -1.74
N LYS A 140 11.11 8.78 -1.14
CA LYS A 140 11.45 7.55 -1.84
C LYS A 140 10.44 7.24 -2.95
N ILE A 141 9.14 7.31 -2.68
CA ILE A 141 8.10 7.14 -3.71
C ILE A 141 8.34 8.11 -4.86
N ARG A 142 8.56 9.40 -4.58
CA ARG A 142 8.85 10.41 -5.61
C ARG A 142 10.08 10.06 -6.46
N GLN A 143 11.12 9.49 -5.88
CA GLN A 143 12.32 9.06 -6.62
C GLN A 143 12.06 7.84 -7.52
N LEU A 144 11.11 6.99 -7.14
CA LEU A 144 10.80 5.76 -7.87
C LEU A 144 9.83 5.98 -9.04
N LEU A 145 8.97 7.00 -8.96
CA LEU A 145 7.90 7.22 -9.91
C LEU A 145 8.28 8.25 -10.99
N ARG A 146 7.74 8.04 -12.20
CA ARG A 146 7.77 9.00 -13.29
C ARG A 146 6.59 9.96 -13.21
N THR A 147 6.68 11.07 -13.94
CA THR A 147 5.55 11.98 -14.18
C THR A 147 4.37 11.23 -14.81
N GLU A 148 3.16 11.76 -14.60
CA GLU A 148 1.87 11.17 -15.02
C GLU A 148 1.46 9.87 -14.27
N THR A 149 2.33 9.33 -13.41
CA THR A 149 1.95 8.20 -12.54
C THR A 149 0.78 8.62 -11.63
N GLN A 150 -0.21 7.76 -11.52
CA GLN A 150 -1.36 7.98 -10.62
C GLN A 150 -1.14 7.24 -9.30
N ILE A 151 -1.56 7.82 -8.17
CA ILE A 151 -1.54 7.15 -6.87
C ILE A 151 -2.96 7.15 -6.33
N LEU A 152 -3.50 5.96 -6.00
CA LEU A 152 -4.67 5.84 -5.15
C LEU A 152 -4.19 5.60 -3.72
N LEU A 153 -4.35 6.61 -2.88
CA LEU A 153 -3.94 6.59 -1.48
C LEU A 153 -5.16 6.38 -0.58
N VAL A 154 -5.07 5.42 0.34
CA VAL A 154 -6.05 5.16 1.39
C VAL A 154 -5.49 5.68 2.72
N ALA A 155 -6.16 6.68 3.30
CA ALA A 155 -5.80 7.32 4.55
C ALA A 155 -6.91 7.17 5.60
N PHE A 156 -6.55 7.36 6.87
CA PHE A 156 -7.52 7.41 7.97
C PHE A 156 -7.34 8.70 8.73
N GLU A 157 -8.44 9.35 9.09
CA GLU A 157 -8.43 10.54 9.94
C GLU A 157 -9.17 10.26 11.26
N TYR A 158 -8.44 10.38 12.37
CA TYR A 158 -8.97 10.29 13.73
C TYR A 158 -8.09 11.13 14.68
N LEU A 159 -8.50 11.27 15.95
CA LEU A 159 -7.68 11.97 16.95
C LEU A 159 -6.45 11.14 17.33
N GLN A 160 -5.27 11.51 16.83
CA GLN A 160 -4.05 10.69 16.97
C GLN A 160 -3.68 10.30 18.42
N HIS A 161 -4.08 11.08 19.42
CA HIS A 161 -3.84 10.75 20.83
C HIS A 161 -4.70 9.60 21.38
N GLU A 162 -5.81 9.25 20.72
CA GLU A 162 -6.71 8.15 21.12
C GLU A 162 -6.13 6.77 20.79
N MET A 163 -5.29 6.67 19.75
CA MET A 163 -4.71 5.40 19.30
C MET A 163 -3.33 5.59 18.69
N GLN A 164 -2.33 4.85 19.18
CA GLN A 164 -0.93 4.94 18.77
C GLN A 164 -0.57 4.11 17.50
N GLY A 165 -1.55 3.92 16.60
CA GLY A 165 -1.39 3.19 15.35
C GLY A 165 -0.82 1.76 15.48
N PRO A 166 -0.43 1.14 14.35
CA PRO A 166 -1.00 1.39 13.02
C PRO A 166 -2.47 0.90 12.93
N PRO A 167 -3.28 1.40 11.96
CA PRO A 167 -2.95 2.54 11.10
C PRO A 167 -2.88 3.82 11.94
N PHE A 168 -1.93 4.69 11.62
CA PHE A 168 -1.83 6.03 12.20
C PHE A 168 -2.75 6.99 11.45
N SER A 169 -3.17 8.08 12.12
CA SER A 169 -3.94 9.15 11.48
C SER A 169 -3.06 9.89 10.47
N VAL A 170 -3.62 10.20 9.31
CA VAL A 170 -3.03 11.02 8.24
C VAL A 170 -4.11 11.97 7.76
N HIS A 171 -4.01 13.23 8.17
CA HIS A 171 -4.98 14.27 7.82
C HIS A 171 -4.75 14.81 6.40
N GLU A 172 -5.77 15.41 5.78
CA GLU A 172 -5.67 16.08 4.48
C GLU A 172 -4.50 17.09 4.41
N THR A 173 -4.26 17.82 5.51
CA THR A 173 -3.17 18.82 5.61
C THR A 173 -1.79 18.15 5.54
N GLU A 174 -1.65 16.94 6.08
CA GLU A 174 -0.43 16.16 6.00
C GLU A 174 -0.24 15.55 4.61
N VAL A 175 -1.31 15.03 4.00
CA VAL A 175 -1.28 14.59 2.58
C VAL A 175 -0.82 15.75 1.70
N SER A 176 -1.36 16.95 1.91
CA SER A 176 -0.97 18.17 1.20
C SER A 176 0.50 18.53 1.44
N ALA A 177 0.99 18.43 2.67
CA ALA A 177 2.39 18.72 3.00
C ALA A 177 3.37 17.72 2.36
N LEU A 178 3.02 16.44 2.36
CA LEU A 178 3.86 15.35 1.84
C LEU A 178 3.88 15.29 0.31
N TYR A 179 2.75 15.53 -0.35
CA TYR A 179 2.58 15.30 -1.79
C TYR A 179 2.36 16.59 -2.60
N GLY A 180 1.84 17.67 -2.01
CA GLY A 180 1.33 18.83 -2.75
C GLY A 180 2.36 19.60 -3.58
N ASN A 181 3.65 19.46 -3.25
CA ASN A 181 4.74 20.08 -4.01
C ASN A 181 5.08 19.35 -5.33
N TRP A 182 4.63 18.10 -5.51
CA TRP A 182 5.00 17.26 -6.66
C TRP A 182 3.84 16.42 -7.22
N CYS A 183 2.67 16.46 -6.58
CA CYS A 183 1.43 15.89 -7.09
C CYS A 183 0.33 16.96 -7.20
N ASP A 184 -0.63 16.73 -8.09
CA ASP A 184 -1.98 17.27 -7.95
C ASP A 184 -2.80 16.33 -7.07
N ILE A 185 -3.52 16.87 -6.09
CA ILE A 185 -4.23 16.09 -5.06
C ILE A 185 -5.74 16.26 -5.26
N LYS A 186 -6.47 15.15 -5.25
CA LYS A 186 -7.92 15.14 -5.28
C LYS A 186 -8.49 14.12 -4.30
N LEU A 187 -9.27 14.56 -3.32
CA LEU A 187 -10.11 13.69 -2.52
C LEU A 187 -11.22 13.10 -3.41
N LEU A 188 -11.30 11.78 -3.49
CA LEU A 188 -12.31 11.06 -4.27
C LEU A 188 -13.48 10.60 -3.41
N TYR A 189 -13.19 10.20 -2.17
CA TYR A 189 -14.16 9.60 -1.27
C TYR A 189 -13.76 9.85 0.19
N SER A 190 -14.74 10.06 1.04
CA SER A 190 -14.60 10.18 2.49
C SER A 190 -15.84 9.55 3.13
N GLU A 191 -15.63 8.65 4.09
CA GLU A 191 -16.70 7.95 4.80
C GLU A 191 -16.38 7.85 6.28
N ASP A 192 -17.39 8.11 7.12
CA ASP A 192 -17.36 7.73 8.52
C ASP A 192 -17.50 6.22 8.63
N ILE A 193 -16.43 5.55 9.05
CA ILE A 193 -16.38 4.09 9.19
C ILE A 193 -16.53 3.63 10.65
N TYR A 194 -16.89 4.53 11.57
CA TYR A 194 -16.91 4.27 13.01
C TYR A 194 -17.88 3.17 13.44
N ASP A 195 -19.04 3.05 12.76
CA ASP A 195 -20.02 2.00 13.04
C ASP A 195 -19.81 0.74 12.19
N GLN A 196 -19.13 0.88 11.05
CA GLN A 196 -18.87 -0.17 10.05
C GLN A 196 -17.67 -1.04 10.44
N GLU A 197 -16.72 -0.48 11.19
CA GLU A 197 -15.49 -1.15 11.60
C GLU A 197 -15.32 -1.15 13.14
N PRO A 198 -16.06 -2.03 13.87
CA PRO A 198 -16.12 -2.02 15.34
C PRO A 198 -14.76 -2.17 16.04
N HIS A 199 -13.79 -2.81 15.37
CA HIS A 199 -12.45 -3.02 15.92
C HIS A 199 -11.72 -1.69 16.22
N PHE A 200 -12.05 -0.59 15.53
CA PHE A 200 -11.50 0.73 15.84
C PHE A 200 -12.07 1.32 17.14
N ARG A 201 -13.35 1.07 17.43
CA ARG A 201 -13.97 1.43 18.71
C ARG A 201 -13.37 0.65 19.86
N GLU A 202 -13.12 -0.64 19.68
CA GLU A 202 -12.47 -1.49 20.67
C GLU A 202 -11.04 -1.01 21.00
N ARG A 203 -10.40 -0.33 20.05
CA ARG A 203 -9.08 0.32 20.22
C ARG A 203 -9.16 1.73 20.82
N GLY A 204 -10.35 2.19 21.20
CA GLY A 204 -10.55 3.43 21.95
C GLY A 204 -10.80 4.69 21.10
N LEU A 205 -11.01 4.56 19.79
CA LEU A 205 -11.36 5.71 18.96
C LEU A 205 -12.78 6.21 19.28
N SER A 206 -12.98 7.53 19.22
CA SER A 206 -14.30 8.15 19.32
C SER A 206 -14.92 8.47 17.96
N ARG A 207 -14.09 8.54 16.91
CA ARG A 207 -14.44 8.79 15.51
C ARG A 207 -13.35 8.27 14.60
N ILE A 208 -13.70 7.93 13.36
CA ILE A 208 -12.72 7.62 12.31
C ILE A 208 -13.34 7.88 10.93
N GLN A 209 -12.60 8.59 10.09
CA GLN A 209 -12.91 8.74 8.67
C GLN A 209 -11.92 7.91 7.86
N GLU A 210 -12.39 7.19 6.85
CA GLU A 210 -11.53 6.62 5.80
C GLU A 210 -11.62 7.49 4.56
N GLU A 211 -10.46 7.89 4.04
CA GLU A 211 -10.35 8.86 2.96
C GLU A 211 -9.53 8.28 1.80
N ILE A 212 -10.05 8.49 0.59
CA ILE A 212 -9.44 7.99 -0.64
C ILE A 212 -9.02 9.17 -1.50
N TYR A 213 -7.73 9.27 -1.76
CA TYR A 213 -7.15 10.32 -2.57
C TYR A 213 -6.66 9.77 -3.90
N ARG A 214 -6.83 10.56 -4.97
CA ARG A 214 -6.05 10.44 -6.20
C ARG A 214 -4.96 11.49 -6.22
N LEU A 215 -3.73 11.05 -6.39
CA LEU A 215 -2.58 11.92 -6.58
C LEU A 215 -2.02 11.72 -7.99
N SER A 216 -1.83 12.80 -8.74
CA SER A 216 -1.21 12.77 -10.07
C SER A 216 0.20 13.32 -10.00
N VAL A 217 1.23 12.53 -10.29
CA VAL A 217 2.64 12.97 -10.25
C VAL A 217 2.91 13.97 -11.40
N ARG A 218 3.49 15.12 -11.06
CA ARG A 218 3.85 16.21 -11.99
C ARG A 218 5.33 16.24 -12.32
#